data_AF-A0A060BX62-F1
#
_entry.id   AF-A0A060BX62-F1
#
_cell.length_a   1.000
_cell.length_b   1.000
_cell.length_c   1.000
_cell.angle_alpha   90.00
_cell.angle_beta   90.00
_cell.angle_gamma   90.00
#
_symmetry.space_group_name_H-M   'P 1'
#
loop_
_entity.id
_entity.type
_entity.pdbx_description
1 polymer ?
#
loop_
_entity_poly.entity_id
_entity_poly.type
_entity_poly.pdbx_seq_one_letter_code
_entity_poly.pdbx_strand_id
1 'polypeptide(L)'
;MVGPLSNAASWQSIPRTKEPDGSWSKNDFITPANAATVQALLDDMSERAYPVVPLLNGFCTLIARQVFERCGLFDEEAFPIGYGEETDLCLRAGAHGLALVVADD
;
A
#
# COMPACT_ATOMS: atom_id res chain seq x y z
N MET A 1 -4.68 -5.59 7.09
CA MET A 1 -4.13 -5.71 5.72
C MET A 1 -2.71 -5.18 5.73
N VAL A 2 -1.86 -5.57 4.79
CA VAL A 2 -0.47 -5.09 4.74
C VAL A 2 -0.14 -4.64 3.33
N GLY A 3 0.38 -3.42 3.16
CA GLY A 3 0.89 -2.95 1.87
C GLY A 3 2.39 -2.67 1.96
N PRO A 4 3.19 -2.92 0.92
CA PRO A 4 4.60 -2.59 0.94
C PRO A 4 4.83 -1.09 0.65
N LEU A 5 6.05 -0.62 0.94
CA LEU A 5 6.60 0.56 0.28
C LEU A 5 6.89 0.26 -1.20
N SER A 6 6.87 1.28 -2.06
CA SER A 6 7.13 1.11 -3.50
C SER A 6 7.73 2.37 -4.11
N ASN A 7 8.25 2.28 -5.33
CA ASN A 7 8.69 3.45 -6.10
C ASN A 7 7.51 4.30 -6.58
N ALA A 8 6.32 3.71 -6.76
CA ALA A 8 5.14 4.37 -7.34
C ALA A 8 3.82 3.91 -6.70
N ALA A 9 3.65 4.14 -5.41
CA ALA A 9 2.43 3.80 -4.64
C ALA A 9 1.79 5.00 -3.93
N SER A 10 1.79 6.18 -4.58
CA SER A 10 1.22 7.42 -4.04
C SER A 10 1.82 7.78 -2.67
N TRP A 11 1.02 7.78 -1.59
CA TRP A 11 1.50 8.08 -0.23
C TRP A 11 2.45 7.03 0.34
N GLN A 12 2.53 5.84 -0.27
CA GLN A 12 3.48 4.79 0.06
C GLN A 12 4.68 4.78 -0.90
N SER A 13 4.83 5.82 -1.73
CA SER A 13 6.01 5.99 -2.59
C SER A 13 7.23 6.44 -1.79
N ILE A 14 8.35 5.76 -2.04
CA ILE A 14 9.68 6.12 -1.53
C ILE A 14 10.70 6.21 -2.67
N PRO A 15 11.76 7.03 -2.49
CA PRO A 15 11.93 8.00 -1.41
C PRO A 15 11.09 9.27 -1.61
N ARG A 16 10.59 9.55 -2.82
CA ARG A 16 9.77 10.73 -3.09
C ARG A 16 8.31 10.35 -3.28
N THR A 17 7.43 11.11 -2.64
CA THR A 17 5.98 10.98 -2.80
C THR A 17 5.45 11.79 -3.98
N LYS A 18 6.00 12.99 -4.18
CA LYS A 18 5.54 13.99 -5.16
C LYS A 18 6.72 14.59 -5.92
N GLU A 19 6.50 14.86 -7.20
CA GLU A 19 7.39 15.68 -8.02
C GLU A 19 7.18 17.18 -7.72
N PRO A 20 8.13 18.06 -8.09
CA PRO A 20 8.00 19.51 -7.87
C PRO A 20 6.75 20.15 -8.49
N ASP A 21 6.18 19.52 -9.52
CA ASP A 21 4.95 19.97 -10.20
C ASP A 21 3.66 19.48 -9.52
N GLY A 22 3.76 18.73 -8.42
CA GLY A 22 2.64 18.18 -7.66
C GLY A 22 2.09 16.85 -8.18
N SER A 23 2.63 16.33 -9.29
CA SER A 23 2.32 14.98 -9.76
C SER A 23 2.90 13.91 -8.83
N TRP A 24 2.36 12.69 -8.90
CA TRP A 24 2.89 11.57 -8.13
C TRP A 24 4.26 11.14 -8.65
N SER A 25 5.22 11.02 -7.75
CA SER A 25 6.54 10.50 -8.09
C SER A 25 6.45 9.03 -8.49
N LYS A 26 7.21 8.68 -9.53
CA LYS A 26 7.41 7.30 -9.99
C LYS A 26 8.72 6.69 -9.49
N ASN A 27 9.65 7.56 -9.04
CA ASN A 27 10.99 7.18 -8.62
C ASN A 27 11.65 6.22 -9.62
N ASP A 28 11.63 6.56 -10.93
CA ASP A 28 12.05 5.67 -12.05
C ASP A 28 13.51 5.21 -11.99
N PHE A 29 14.32 5.80 -11.10
CA PHE A 29 15.67 5.33 -10.78
C PHE A 29 15.68 4.03 -9.95
N ILE A 30 14.56 3.66 -9.32
CA ILE A 30 14.32 2.34 -8.75
C ILE A 30 13.81 1.45 -9.88
N THR A 31 14.61 0.45 -10.23
CA THR A 31 14.38 -0.46 -11.34
C THR A 31 14.45 -1.90 -10.85
N PRO A 32 13.93 -2.88 -11.60
CA PRO A 32 14.08 -4.29 -11.22
C PRO A 32 15.55 -4.71 -11.01
N ALA A 33 16.50 -4.08 -11.71
CA ALA A 33 17.93 -4.39 -11.60
C ALA A 33 18.55 -3.95 -10.26
N ASN A 34 17.98 -2.94 -9.58
CA ASN A 34 18.51 -2.45 -8.30
C ASN A 34 17.53 -2.59 -7.12
N ALA A 35 16.35 -3.19 -7.34
CA ALA A 35 15.33 -3.40 -6.31
C ALA A 35 15.88 -4.12 -5.07
N ALA A 36 16.73 -5.15 -5.26
CA ALA A 36 17.36 -5.86 -4.14
C ALA A 36 18.30 -4.97 -3.31
N THR A 37 19.02 -4.04 -3.96
CA THR A 37 19.86 -3.07 -3.26
C THR A 37 19.01 -2.07 -2.48
N VAL A 38 17.90 -1.61 -3.06
CA VAL A 38 16.95 -0.72 -2.38
C VAL A 38 16.32 -1.42 -1.17
N GLN A 39 15.90 -2.68 -1.31
CA GLN A 39 15.40 -3.49 -0.21
C GLN A 39 16.43 -3.62 0.92
N ALA A 40 17.69 -3.94 0.60
CA ALA A 40 18.73 -4.05 1.62
C ALA A 40 18.99 -2.74 2.38
N LEU A 41 18.82 -1.58 1.71
CA LEU A 41 18.89 -0.28 2.38
C LEU A 41 17.69 -0.04 3.30
N LEU A 42 16.49 -0.45 2.88
CA LEU A 42 15.29 -0.38 3.72
C LEU A 42 15.43 -1.30 4.95
N ASP A 43 15.89 -2.53 4.77
CA ASP A 43 16.10 -3.49 5.86
C ASP A 43 17.04 -2.93 6.97
N ASP A 44 18.05 -2.15 6.58
CA ASP A 44 19.04 -1.50 7.46
C ASP A 44 18.50 -0.22 8.12
N MET A 45 17.75 0.59 7.37
CA MET A 45 17.23 1.88 7.83
C MET A 45 15.91 1.77 8.58
N SER A 46 15.15 0.69 8.36
CA SER A 46 13.80 0.52 8.90
C SER A 46 13.82 0.28 10.40
N GLU A 47 12.98 1.04 11.11
CA GLU A 47 12.68 0.80 12.52
C GLU A 47 11.73 -0.38 12.71
N ARG A 48 11.20 -0.97 11.62
CA ARG A 48 10.17 -2.01 11.63
C ARG A 48 8.96 -1.57 12.45
N ALA A 49 8.55 -0.33 12.22
CA ALA A 49 7.48 0.31 12.99
C ALA A 49 6.10 -0.15 12.52
N TYR A 50 6.02 -0.70 11.29
CA TYR A 50 4.78 -1.13 10.64
C TYR A 50 3.64 -0.10 10.75
N PRO A 51 3.81 1.13 10.19
CA PRO A 51 2.90 2.24 10.43
C PRO A 51 1.45 1.89 10.08
N VAL A 52 0.52 2.16 11.00
CA VAL A 52 -0.92 1.99 10.77
C VAL A 52 -1.43 3.18 9.95
N VAL A 53 -2.07 2.89 8.83
CA VAL A 53 -2.59 3.89 7.88
C VAL A 53 -4.06 3.64 7.58
N PRO A 54 -4.84 4.66 7.19
CA PRO A 54 -6.25 4.46 6.88
C PRO A 54 -6.49 3.76 5.54
N LEU A 55 -5.52 3.86 4.62
CA LEU A 55 -5.63 3.36 3.24
C LEU A 55 -4.31 2.71 2.81
N LEU A 56 -4.41 1.64 2.05
CA LEU A 56 -3.29 1.00 1.37
C LEU A 56 -3.47 1.11 -0.15
N ASN A 57 -2.36 1.19 -0.88
CA ASN A 57 -2.35 1.16 -2.32
C ASN A 57 -2.81 -0.23 -2.83
N GLY A 58 -3.80 -0.24 -3.72
CA GLY A 58 -4.44 -1.48 -4.20
C GLY A 58 -3.60 -2.33 -5.14
N PHE A 59 -2.50 -1.81 -5.70
CA PHE A 59 -1.72 -2.55 -6.69
C PHE A 59 -1.03 -3.77 -6.08
N CYS A 60 -0.47 -3.61 -4.88
CA CYS A 60 0.14 -4.70 -4.13
C CYS A 60 -0.26 -4.59 -2.67
N THR A 61 -1.10 -5.51 -2.20
CA THR A 61 -1.54 -5.58 -0.81
C THR A 61 -1.75 -7.05 -0.41
N LEU A 62 -1.22 -7.43 0.75
CA LEU A 62 -1.53 -8.69 1.40
C LEU A 62 -2.82 -8.54 2.21
N ILE A 63 -3.81 -9.37 1.88
CA ILE A 63 -5.12 -9.39 2.55
C ILE A 63 -5.26 -10.70 3.32
N ALA A 64 -5.33 -10.59 4.65
CA ALA A 64 -5.61 -11.74 5.50
C ALA A 64 -7.06 -12.23 5.26
N ARG A 65 -7.27 -13.55 5.22
CA ARG A 65 -8.61 -14.14 4.97
C ARG A 65 -9.70 -13.58 5.90
N GLN A 66 -9.35 -13.32 7.16
CA GLN A 66 -10.27 -12.73 8.15
C GLN A 66 -10.84 -11.36 7.74
N VAL A 67 -10.17 -10.61 6.85
CA VAL A 67 -10.69 -9.35 6.32
C VAL A 67 -11.93 -9.63 5.49
N PHE A 68 -11.86 -10.59 4.57
CA PHE A 68 -13.01 -10.98 3.75
C PHE A 68 -14.12 -11.63 4.56
N GLU A 69 -13.79 -12.42 5.58
CA GLU A 69 -14.78 -13.02 6.48
C GLU A 69 -15.57 -11.97 7.28
N ARG A 70 -14.91 -10.86 7.66
CA ARG A 70 -15.54 -9.80 8.48
C ARG A 70 -16.19 -8.70 7.65
N CYS A 71 -15.63 -8.39 6.49
CA CYS A 71 -16.03 -7.24 5.68
C CYS A 71 -16.81 -7.64 4.43
N GLY A 72 -16.71 -8.89 3.96
CA GLY A 72 -17.10 -9.31 2.63
C GLY A 72 -15.99 -9.10 1.60
N LEU A 73 -16.21 -9.55 0.37
CA LEU A 73 -15.29 -9.39 -0.77
C LEU A 73 -15.26 -7.93 -1.26
N PHE A 74 -14.64 -7.70 -2.42
CA PHE A 74 -14.76 -6.44 -3.14
C PHE A 74 -16.20 -6.23 -3.62
N ASP A 75 -16.64 -4.96 -3.62
CA ASP A 75 -17.99 -4.59 -4.06
C ASP A 75 -18.00 -4.40 -5.58
N GLU A 76 -18.29 -5.48 -6.30
CA GLU A 76 -18.36 -5.48 -7.78
C GLU A 76 -19.54 -4.67 -8.32
N GLU A 77 -20.59 -4.43 -7.52
CA GLU A 77 -21.74 -3.61 -7.94
C GLU A 77 -21.40 -2.12 -7.88
N ALA A 78 -20.71 -1.68 -6.82
CA ALA A 78 -20.24 -0.31 -6.68
C ALA A 78 -19.02 0.01 -7.58
N PHE A 79 -18.15 -0.97 -7.82
CA PHE A 79 -16.90 -0.83 -8.59
C PHE A 79 -16.82 -1.80 -9.78
N PRO A 80 -17.74 -1.73 -10.76
CA PRO A 80 -17.86 -2.72 -11.83
C PRO A 80 -16.68 -2.75 -12.82
N ILE A 81 -15.85 -1.69 -12.82
CA ILE A 81 -14.64 -1.58 -13.65
C ILE A 81 -13.36 -1.49 -12.80
N GLY A 82 -13.48 -1.69 -11.48
CA GLY A 82 -12.44 -1.38 -10.50
C GLY A 82 -12.27 0.12 -10.26
N TYR A 83 -11.13 0.47 -9.66
CA TYR A 83 -10.75 1.79 -9.17
C TYR A 83 -11.59 2.24 -7.96
N GLY A 84 -11.10 1.89 -6.77
CA GLY A 84 -11.68 2.30 -5.49
C GLY A 84 -12.20 1.13 -4.64
N GLU A 85 -12.26 -0.08 -5.21
CA GLU A 85 -12.65 -1.30 -4.50
C GLU A 85 -11.70 -1.63 -3.35
N GLU A 86 -10.41 -1.35 -3.53
CA GLU A 86 -9.40 -1.49 -2.48
C GLU A 86 -9.61 -0.46 -1.39
N THR A 87 -9.98 0.76 -1.77
CA THR A 87 -10.19 1.89 -0.87
C THR A 87 -11.43 1.64 -0.03
N ASP A 88 -12.52 1.16 -0.64
CA ASP A 88 -13.72 0.72 0.05
C ASP A 88 -13.42 -0.42 1.04
N LEU A 89 -12.71 -1.46 0.61
CA LEU A 89 -12.34 -2.56 1.50
C LEU A 89 -11.47 -2.08 2.68
N CYS A 90 -10.55 -1.13 2.43
CA CYS A 90 -9.74 -0.53 3.49
C CYS A 90 -10.60 0.18 4.55
N LEU A 91 -11.56 0.99 4.10
CA LEU A 91 -12.48 1.71 4.98
C LEU A 91 -13.39 0.76 5.76
N ARG A 92 -13.94 -0.28 5.12
CA ARG A 92 -14.73 -1.32 5.79
C ARG A 92 -13.88 -2.07 6.82
N ALA A 93 -12.66 -2.49 6.46
CA ALA A 93 -11.75 -3.15 7.38
C ALA A 93 -11.45 -2.29 8.61
N GLY A 94 -11.16 -1.00 8.41
CA GLY A 94 -10.97 -0.04 9.49
C GLY A 94 -12.21 0.13 10.38
N ALA A 95 -13.41 0.18 9.79
CA ALA A 95 -14.67 0.25 10.54
C ALA A 95 -14.92 -1.01 11.38
N HIS A 96 -14.38 -2.16 10.98
CA HIS A 96 -14.35 -3.39 11.77
C HIS A 96 -13.15 -3.47 12.75
N GLY A 97 -12.38 -2.41 12.92
CA GLY A 97 -11.23 -2.38 13.84
C GLY A 97 -10.06 -3.27 13.40
N LEU A 98 -10.00 -3.64 12.11
CA LEU A 98 -8.83 -4.30 11.54
C LEU A 98 -7.76 -3.24 11.24
N ALA A 99 -6.52 -3.52 11.60
CA ALA A 99 -5.40 -2.64 11.26
C ALA A 99 -4.98 -2.82 9.79
N LEU A 100 -4.64 -1.71 9.17
CA LEU A 100 -3.96 -1.65 7.88
C LEU A 100 -2.57 -1.08 8.14
N VAL A 101 -1.54 -1.82 7.76
CA VAL A 101 -0.16 -1.46 8.07
C VAL A 101 0.69 -1.42 6.81
N VAL A 102 1.68 -0.55 6.81
CA VAL A 102 2.72 -0.54 5.77
C VAL A 102 3.88 -1.40 6.24
N ALA A 103 4.32 -2.37 5.41
CA ALA A 103 5.58 -3.06 5.61
C ALA A 103 6.71 -2.09 5.23
N ASP A 104 7.40 -1.57 6.25
CA ASP A 104 8.44 -0.55 6.13
C ASP A 104 9.87 -1.13 6.11
N ASP A 105 10.03 -2.45 6.17
CA ASP A 105 11.28 -3.18 5.98
C ASP A 105 11.45 -3.70 4.55
#